data_AF-A0A927DY60-F1
#
_entry.id   AF-A0A927DY60-F1
#
_cell.length_a   1.000
_cell.length_b   1.000
_cell.length_c   1.000
_cell.angle_alpha   90.00
_cell.angle_beta   90.00
_cell.angle_gamma   90.00
#
_symmetry.space_group_name_H-M   'P 1'
#
loop_
_entity.id
_entity.type
_entity.pdbx_description
1 polymer ?
#
loop_
_entity_poly.entity_id
_entity_poly.type
_entity_poly.pdbx_seq_one_letter_code
_entity_poly.pdbx_strand_id
1 'polypeptide(L)' 'MGHYDIQQVCLNGHQVTANYSSSPEFRRDFCATCGEKTITRCPSCNHHIPGEYQVSGALRRDDRYSGIL' A
#
# COMPACT_ATOMS: atom_id res chain seq x y z
N MET A 1 -11.31 3.42 16.05
CA MET A 1 -10.93 4.44 15.06
C MET A 1 -9.91 3.82 14.13
N GLY A 2 -9.95 4.12 12.83
CA GLY A 2 -8.98 3.61 11.86
C GLY A 2 -8.24 4.74 11.17
N HIS A 3 -7.12 4.41 10.53
CA HIS A 3 -6.27 5.35 9.81
C HIS A 3 -5.77 4.70 8.51
N TYR A 4 -5.43 5.51 7.51
CA TYR A 4 -4.75 5.02 6.31
C TYR A 4 -3.25 5.02 6.53
N ASP A 5 -2.58 3.95 6.11
CA ASP A 5 -1.14 3.99 5.84
C ASP A 5 -0.89 4.72 4.50
N ILE A 6 0.36 4.71 4.05
CA ILE A 6 0.86 5.32 2.83
C ILE A 6 1.09 4.22 1.80
N GLN A 7 0.66 4.46 0.57
CA GLN A 7 0.97 3.61 -0.57
C GLN A 7 2.27 4.05 -1.25
N GLN A 8 3.04 3.08 -1.72
CA GLN A 8 4.08 3.28 -2.69
C GLN A 8 3.64 2.75 -4.05
N VAL A 9 3.69 3.60 -5.08
CA VAL A 9 3.35 3.27 -6.47
C VAL A 9 4.50 3.70 -7.38
N CYS A 10 4.64 3.12 -8.57
CA CYS A 10 5.56 3.65 -9.57
C CYS A 10 4.93 4.79 -10.39
N LEU A 11 5.75 5.58 -11.09
CA LEU A 11 5.23 6.66 -11.95
C LEU A 11 4.32 6.17 -13.09
N ASN A 12 4.39 4.88 -13.43
CA ASN A 12 3.49 4.23 -14.38
C ASN A 12 2.21 3.63 -13.72
N GLY A 13 2.07 3.74 -12.40
CA GLY A 13 0.84 3.38 -11.67
C GLY A 13 0.79 1.97 -11.05
N HIS A 14 1.83 1.14 -11.18
CA HIS A 14 1.86 -0.15 -10.49
C HIS A 14 2.05 0.04 -8.98
N GLN A 15 1.18 -0.59 -8.17
CA GLN A 15 1.32 -0.64 -6.73
C GLN A 15 2.54 -1.48 -6.34
N VAL A 16 3.33 -0.97 -5.39
CA VAL A 16 4.49 -1.66 -4.79
C VAL A 16 4.14 -2.18 -3.40
N THR A 17 3.54 -1.33 -2.57
CA THR A 17 2.99 -1.71 -1.26
C THR A 17 1.90 -0.73 -0.85
N ALA A 18 0.87 -1.20 -0.16
CA ALA A 18 -0.15 -0.37 0.48
C ALA A 18 0.21 -0.01 1.95
N ASN A 19 1.34 -0.51 2.44
CA ASN A 19 1.75 -0.48 3.84
C ASN A 19 3.17 0.11 3.98
N TYR A 20 3.42 1.24 3.33
CA TYR A 20 4.77 1.82 3.27
C TYR A 20 5.33 2.09 4.67
N SER A 21 4.52 2.60 5.60
CA SER A 21 5.00 2.90 6.95
C SER A 21 5.05 1.66 7.82
N SER A 22 4.01 0.82 7.80
CA SER A 22 3.91 -0.33 8.71
C SER A 22 4.72 -1.55 8.28
N SER A 23 5.09 -1.66 7.01
CA SER A 23 5.82 -2.81 6.45
C SER A 23 6.98 -2.35 5.55
N PRO A 24 8.04 -1.76 6.15
CA PRO A 24 9.17 -1.17 5.41
C PRO A 24 9.95 -2.18 4.56
N GLU A 25 9.89 -3.47 4.88
CA GLU A 25 10.53 -4.58 4.15
C GLU A 25 10.00 -4.75 2.72
N PHE A 26 8.80 -4.24 2.41
CA PHE A 26 8.22 -4.30 1.07
C PHE A 26 8.49 -3.05 0.22
N ARG A 27 9.22 -2.06 0.76
CA ARG A 27 9.57 -0.85 0.01
C ARG A 27 10.56 -1.16 -1.10
N ARG A 28 10.42 -0.48 -2.23
CA ARG A 28 11.34 -0.61 -3.36
C ARG A 28 11.56 0.74 -4.01
N ASP A 29 12.81 1.07 -4.33
CA ASP A 29 13.13 2.32 -5.05
C ASP A 29 12.61 2.31 -6.49
N PHE A 30 12.51 1.11 -7.07
CA PHE A 30 12.03 0.87 -8.43
C PHE A 30 11.00 -0.25 -8.48
N CYS A 31 10.06 -0.14 -9.41
CA CYS A 31 9.01 -1.13 -9.64
C CYS A 31 9.62 -2.44 -10.15
N ALA A 32 9.27 -3.58 -9.55
CA ALA A 32 9.70 -4.87 -10.10
C ALA A 32 9.00 -5.28 -11.39
N THR A 33 7.86 -4.68 -11.71
CA THR A 33 7.12 -4.97 -12.95
C THR A 33 7.70 -4.21 -14.13
N CYS A 34 8.01 -2.91 -13.97
CA CYS A 34 8.38 -2.05 -15.09
C CYS A 34 9.68 -1.26 -14.90
N GLY A 35 10.39 -1.41 -13.78
CA GLY A 35 11.66 -0.71 -13.51
C GLY A 35 11.55 0.78 -13.19
N GLU A 36 10.35 1.36 -13.29
CA GLU A 36 10.14 2.81 -13.07
C GLU A 36 10.27 3.20 -11.59
N LYS A 37 10.72 4.43 -11.34
CA LYS A 37 10.87 5.00 -9.99
C LYS A 37 9.56 4.99 -9.22
N THR A 38 9.65 4.73 -7.93
CA THR A 38 8.50 4.73 -7.02
C THR A 38 8.34 6.05 -6.28
N ILE A 39 7.10 6.35 -5.93
CA ILE A 39 6.66 7.56 -5.22
C ILE A 39 5.67 7.18 -4.12
N THR A 40 5.66 7.99 -3.06
CA THR A 40 4.67 7.92 -1.98
C THR A 40 3.84 9.20 -1.88
N ARG A 41 4.22 10.24 -2.63
CA ARG A 41 3.53 11.54 -2.69
C ARG A 41 3.13 11.82 -4.11
N CYS A 42 1.91 12.32 -4.28
CA CYS A 42 1.42 12.74 -5.58
C CYS A 42 2.26 13.94 -6.09
N PRO A 43 2.82 13.90 -7.31
CA PRO A 43 3.68 14.98 -7.80
C PRO A 43 2.91 16.29 -8.06
N SER A 44 1.58 16.25 -8.22
CA SER A 44 0.77 17.45 -8.50
C SER A 44 0.32 18.18 -7.23
N CYS A 45 -0.03 17.45 -6.15
CA CYS A 45 -0.53 18.05 -4.91
C CYS A 45 0.37 17.83 -3.69
N ASN A 46 1.43 17.04 -3.81
CA ASN A 46 2.40 16.72 -2.75
C ASN A 46 1.81 16.05 -1.50
N HIS A 47 0.58 15.53 -1.56
CA HIS A 47 0.00 14.74 -0.47
C HIS A 47 0.45 13.28 -0.57
N HIS A 48 0.55 12.59 0.57
CA HIS A 48 0.77 11.15 0.57
C HIS A 48 -0.36 10.42 -0.16
N ILE A 49 0.00 9.39 -0.92
CA ILE A 49 -0.96 8.55 -1.62
C ILE A 49 -1.56 7.59 -0.56
N PRO A 50 -2.89 7.60 -0.35
CA PRO A 50 -3.51 6.72 0.65
C PRO A 50 -3.22 5.24 0.34
N GLY A 51 -2.78 4.52 1.37
CA GLY A 51 -2.55 3.09 1.35
C GLY A 51 -3.69 2.32 1.98
N GLU A 52 -3.35 1.25 2.70
CA GLU A 52 -4.33 0.38 3.33
C GLU A 52 -4.96 1.04 4.55
N TYR A 53 -6.26 0.86 4.72
CA TYR A 53 -6.97 1.31 5.92
C TYR A 53 -6.78 0.31 7.06
N GLN A 54 -6.19 0.77 8.15
CA GLN A 54 -5.96 -0.01 9.36
C GLN A 54 -6.96 0.38 10.44
N VAL A 55 -7.68 -0.61 10.98
CA VAL A 55 -8.57 -0.42 12.13
C VAL A 55 -7.84 -0.86 13.40
N SER A 56 -7.63 0.06 14.33
CA SER A 56 -7.03 -0.26 15.62
C SER A 56 -7.92 -1.25 16.37
N GLY A 57 -7.38 -2.43 16.69
CA GLY A 57 -8.09 -3.49 17.44
C GLY A 57 -8.83 -4.52 16.57
N ALA A 58 -8.84 -4.39 15.24
CA ALA A 58 -9.32 -5.45 14.37
C ALA A 58 -8.20 -6.49 14.18
N LEU A 59 -8.40 -7.71 14.69
CA LEU A 59 -7.75 -8.87 14.10
C LEU A 59 -8.10 -8.84 12.61
N ARG A 60 -7.10 -8.88 11.72
CA ARG A 60 -7.36 -9.30 10.35
C ARG A 60 -7.88 -10.73 10.45
N ARG A 61 -9.20 -10.89 10.56
CA ARG A 61 -9.81 -12.12 10.11
C ARG A 61 -9.61 -12.08 8.60
N ASP A 62 -8.58 -12.76 8.15
CA ASP A 62 -8.58 -13.32 6.81
C ASP A 62 -9.83 -14.21 6.74
N ASP A 63 -10.98 -13.61 6.44
CA ASP A 63 -12.17 -14.30 6.00
C ASP A 63 -11.95 -14.79 4.56
N ARG A 64 -10.83 -15.48 4.34
CA ARG A 64 -10.71 -16.55 3.36
C ARG A 64 -11.40 -17.80 3.92
N TYR A 65 -12.60 -17.64 4.50
CA TYR A 65 -13.56 -18.74 4.59
C TYR A 65 -14.04 -18.95 3.16
N SER A 66 -13.38 -19.90 2.50
CA SER A 66 -14.00 -21.18 2.19
C SER A 66 -15.29 -20.95 1.41
N GLY A 67 -15.20 -21.12 0.08
CA GLY A 67 -16.36 -21.55 -0.68
C GLY A 67 -16.97 -22.73 0.04
N ILE A 68 -18.15 -22.48 0.60
CA ILE A 68 -19.06 -23.46 1.18
C ILE A 68 -19.60 -24.31 0.01
N LEU A 69 -19.50 -25.64 0.17
CA LEU A 69 -20.22 -26.73 -0.50
C LEU A 69 -20.11 -26.85 -2.03
#